data_AF-A0A550D364-F1
#
_entry.id   AF-A0A550D364-F1
#
_cell.length_a   1.000
_cell.length_b   1.000
_cell.length_c   1.000
_cell.angle_alpha   90.00
_cell.angle_beta   90.00
_cell.angle_gamma   90.00
#
_symmetry.space_group_name_H-M   'P 1'
#
loop_
_entity.id
_entity.type
_entity.pdbx_description
1 polymer ?
#
loop_
_entity_poly.entity_id
_entity_poly.type
_entity_poly.pdbx_seq_one_letter_code
_entity_poly.pdbx_strand_id
1 'polypeptide(L)'
;ELGDVFNSLIPVLGVIRELRNAMRGVMPEISLELAELEEGLQEVVIEAGDFTGAPVNYAASSPEARKILEEASVVAEQRMKEKFPELPSFVTSTQKTAGTEQK
;
A
#
# COMPACT_ATOMS: atom_id res chain seq x y z
N GLU A 1 10.27 10.15 -12.80
CA GLU A 1 11.30 9.08 -12.86
C GLU A 1 11.00 7.95 -11.89
N LEU A 2 10.78 8.19 -10.58
CA LEU A 2 10.43 7.13 -9.62
C LEU A 2 9.22 6.26 -10.01
N GLY A 3 8.16 6.87 -10.59
CA GLY A 3 7.00 6.12 -11.08
C GLY A 3 7.31 5.20 -12.27
N ASP A 4 8.33 5.50 -13.06
CA ASP A 4 8.77 4.65 -14.19
C ASP A 4 9.60 3.46 -13.67
N VAL A 5 10.39 3.69 -12.63
CA VAL A 5 11.07 2.63 -11.86
C VAL A 5 10.05 1.71 -11.20
N PHE A 6 8.97 2.24 -10.62
CA PHE A 6 7.89 1.43 -10.04
C PHE A 6 7.19 0.54 -11.09
N ASN A 7 6.85 1.13 -12.25
CA ASN A 7 6.22 0.39 -13.35
C ASN A 7 7.10 -0.71 -13.93
N SER A 8 8.43 -0.54 -13.90
CA SER A 8 9.39 -1.55 -14.37
C SER A 8 9.73 -2.61 -13.32
N LEU A 9 9.66 -2.29 -12.02
CA LEU A 9 9.95 -3.23 -10.94
C LEU A 9 8.84 -4.27 -10.72
N ILE A 10 7.57 -3.92 -10.90
CA ILE A 10 6.44 -4.84 -10.69
C ILE A 10 6.55 -6.11 -11.56
N PRO A 11 6.77 -6.02 -12.89
CA PRO A 11 6.96 -7.20 -13.73
C PRO A 11 8.17 -8.05 -13.32
N VAL A 12 9.26 -7.42 -12.87
CA VAL A 12 10.49 -8.09 -12.45
C VAL A 12 10.24 -8.94 -11.19
N LEU A 13 9.49 -8.41 -10.21
CA LEU A 13 9.04 -9.17 -9.04
C LEU A 13 8.25 -10.42 -9.42
N GLY A 14 7.41 -10.34 -10.46
CA GLY A 14 6.67 -11.49 -10.99
C GLY A 14 7.60 -12.59 -11.51
N VAL A 15 8.61 -12.23 -12.30
CA VAL A 15 9.59 -13.18 -12.86
C VAL A 15 10.43 -13.83 -11.76
N ILE A 16 10.87 -13.06 -10.75
CA ILE A 16 11.66 -13.59 -9.63
C ILE A 16 10.85 -14.59 -8.80
N ARG A 17 9.57 -14.31 -8.53
CA ARG A 17 8.66 -15.25 -7.86
C ARG A 17 8.50 -16.55 -8.63
N GLU A 18 8.32 -16.46 -9.94
CA GLU A 18 8.20 -17.64 -10.81
C GLU A 18 9.49 -18.48 -10.81
N LEU A 19 10.65 -17.83 -10.94
CA LEU A 19 11.94 -18.49 -10.90
C LEU A 19 12.19 -19.16 -9.54
N ARG A 20 11.87 -18.48 -8.43
CA ARG A 20 11.97 -19.02 -7.07
C ARG A 20 11.13 -20.29 -6.93
N ASN A 21 9.88 -20.26 -7.39
CA ASN A 21 8.99 -21.42 -7.33
C ASN A 21 9.53 -22.60 -8.17
N ALA A 22 10.09 -22.33 -9.35
CA ALA A 22 10.71 -23.35 -10.19
C ALA A 22 11.97 -23.95 -9.52
N MET A 23 12.80 -23.13 -8.88
CA MET A 23 14.03 -23.58 -8.22
C MET A 23 13.76 -24.34 -6.91
N ARG A 24 12.62 -24.13 -6.26
CA ARG A 24 12.27 -24.80 -5.00
C ARG A 24 12.30 -26.33 -5.06
N GLY A 25 12.03 -26.92 -6.23
CA GLY A 25 12.06 -28.37 -6.46
C GLY A 25 13.36 -28.90 -7.05
N VAL A 26 14.25 -28.02 -7.54
CA VAL A 26 15.49 -28.40 -8.25
C VAL A 26 16.71 -28.08 -7.40
N MET A 27 16.80 -26.85 -6.89
CA MET A 27 17.91 -26.33 -6.10
C MET A 27 17.37 -25.39 -5.00
N PRO A 28 17.03 -25.94 -3.82
CA PRO A 28 16.45 -25.18 -2.72
C PRO A 28 17.29 -23.99 -2.26
N GLU A 29 18.61 -24.09 -2.36
CA GLU A 29 19.56 -23.05 -1.97
C GLU A 29 19.37 -21.78 -2.82
N ILE A 30 19.24 -21.93 -4.13
CA ILE A 30 18.97 -20.82 -5.05
C ILE A 30 17.56 -20.26 -4.83
N SER A 31 16.59 -21.11 -4.48
CA SER A 31 15.26 -20.63 -4.10
C SER A 31 15.29 -19.76 -2.82
N LEU A 32 16.27 -19.94 -1.94
CA LEU A 32 16.43 -19.11 -0.75
C LEU A 32 17.04 -17.75 -1.12
N GLU A 33 18.12 -17.74 -1.91
CA GLU A 33 18.73 -16.50 -2.40
C GLU A 33 17.75 -15.65 -3.22
N LEU A 34 16.91 -16.29 -4.04
CA LEU A 34 15.85 -15.61 -4.78
C LEU A 34 14.74 -15.06 -3.86
N ALA A 35 14.54 -15.64 -2.69
CA ALA A 35 13.59 -15.11 -1.70
C ALA A 35 14.14 -13.83 -1.06
N GLU A 36 15.43 -13.80 -0.71
CA GLU A 36 16.10 -12.59 -0.20
C GLU A 36 16.10 -11.47 -1.25
N LEU A 37 16.33 -11.81 -2.53
CA LEU A 37 16.23 -10.85 -3.63
C LEU A 37 14.80 -10.33 -3.82
N GLU A 38 13.79 -11.20 -3.70
CA GLU A 38 12.38 -10.83 -3.74
C GLU A 38 12.02 -9.83 -2.63
N GLU A 39 12.51 -10.06 -1.41
CA GLU A 39 12.28 -9.18 -0.25
C GLU A 39 12.93 -7.80 -0.43
N GLY A 40 14.20 -7.74 -0.87
CA GLY A 40 14.88 -6.47 -1.11
C GLY A 40 14.21 -5.63 -2.21
N LEU A 41 13.70 -6.27 -3.26
CA LEU A 41 12.95 -5.57 -4.29
C LEU A 41 11.56 -5.09 -3.81
N GLN A 42 10.91 -5.83 -2.92
CA GLN A 42 9.67 -5.37 -2.28
C GLN A 42 9.91 -4.15 -1.40
N GLU A 43 11.02 -4.11 -0.65
CA GLU A 43 11.41 -2.95 0.17
C GLU A 43 11.60 -1.69 -0.70
N VAL A 44 12.33 -1.80 -1.81
CA VAL A 44 12.51 -0.68 -2.75
C VAL A 44 11.17 -0.19 -3.32
N VAL A 45 10.25 -1.10 -3.62
CA VAL A 45 8.90 -0.75 -4.09
C VAL A 45 8.08 -0.06 -3.01
N ILE A 46 8.20 -0.47 -1.75
CA ILE A 46 7.52 0.16 -0.61
C ILE A 46 8.08 1.57 -0.36
N GLU A 47 9.41 1.71 -0.32
CA GLU A 47 10.07 3.02 -0.15
C GLU A 47 9.73 3.99 -1.28
N ALA A 48 9.72 3.50 -2.52
CA ALA A 48 9.27 4.30 -3.67
C ALA A 48 7.76 4.60 -3.63
N GLY A 49 6.94 3.67 -3.11
CA GLY A 49 5.49 3.82 -2.97
C GLY A 49 5.10 4.89 -1.95
N ASP A 50 5.76 4.91 -0.78
CA ASP A 50 5.56 5.92 0.28
C ASP A 50 5.82 7.34 -0.24
N PHE A 51 6.85 7.51 -1.08
CA PHE A 51 7.16 8.79 -1.74
C PHE A 51 6.04 9.28 -2.67
N THR A 52 5.24 8.38 -3.24
CA THR A 52 4.16 8.73 -4.18
C THR A 52 2.79 8.92 -3.54
N GLY A 53 2.62 8.57 -2.25
CA GLY A 53 1.34 8.61 -1.56
C GLY A 53 0.28 7.64 -2.14
N ALA A 54 0.67 6.75 -3.05
CA ALA A 54 -0.22 5.75 -3.61
C ALA A 54 -0.41 4.63 -2.57
N PRO A 55 -1.65 4.19 -2.30
CA PRO A 55 -1.88 3.09 -1.39
C PRO A 55 -1.27 1.82 -1.98
N VAL A 56 -0.09 1.45 -1.50
CA VAL A 56 0.47 0.13 -1.75
C VAL A 56 -0.47 -0.84 -1.04
N ASN A 57 -1.24 -1.60 -1.80
CA ASN A 57 -2.02 -2.69 -1.23
C ASN A 57 -1.02 -3.70 -0.68
N TYR A 58 -0.77 -3.62 0.62
CA TYR A 58 -0.05 -4.64 1.36
C TYR A 58 -0.84 -5.94 1.19
N ALA A 59 -0.40 -6.78 0.25
CA ALA A 59 -0.88 -8.14 0.16
C ALA A 59 -0.33 -8.86 1.39
N ALA A 60 -1.03 -8.76 2.51
CA ALA A 60 -0.64 -9.41 3.74
C ALA A 60 -0.41 -10.91 3.46
N SER A 61 0.83 -11.34 3.70
CA SER A 61 1.33 -12.68 3.37
C SER A 61 0.58 -13.81 4.07
N SER A 62 -0.11 -13.51 5.17
CA SER A 62 -0.89 -14.50 5.93
C SER A 62 -2.27 -13.97 6.34
N PRO A 63 -3.26 -14.85 6.55
CA PRO A 63 -4.58 -14.47 7.09
C PRO A 63 -4.49 -13.79 8.47
N GLU A 64 -3.55 -14.23 9.32
CA GLU A 64 -3.30 -13.65 10.64
C GLU A 64 -2.84 -12.19 10.51
N ALA A 65 -1.93 -11.91 9.57
CA ALA A 65 -1.45 -10.55 9.31
C ALA A 65 -2.58 -9.64 8.80
N ARG A 66 -3.52 -10.16 7.99
CA ARG A 66 -4.72 -9.40 7.56
C ARG A 66 -5.57 -9.00 8.75
N LYS A 67 -5.83 -9.95 9.65
CA LYS A 67 -6.64 -9.72 10.85
C LYS A 67 -6.01 -8.65 11.75
N ILE A 68 -4.69 -8.70 11.96
CA ILE A 68 -3.97 -7.70 12.74
C ILE A 68 -4.07 -6.30 12.08
N LEU A 69 -3.91 -6.21 10.76
CA LEU A 69 -4.04 -4.94 10.03
C LEU A 69 -5.46 -4.37 10.10
N GLU A 70 -6.48 -5.22 10.04
CA GLU A 70 -7.89 -4.83 10.15
C GLU A 70 -8.24 -4.34 11.57
N GLU A 71 -7.75 -5.02 12.60
CA GLU A 71 -7.88 -4.55 13.98
C GLU A 71 -7.16 -3.19 14.18
N ALA A 72 -5.96 -3.04 13.61
CA ALA A 72 -5.20 -1.80 13.68
C ALA A 72 -5.89 -0.64 12.94
N SER A 73 -6.51 -0.88 11.78
CA SER A 73 -7.23 0.16 11.04
C SER A 73 -8.44 0.67 11.83
N VAL A 74 -9.19 -0.23 12.48
CA VAL A 74 -10.31 0.16 13.35
C VAL A 74 -9.84 1.05 14.50
N VAL A 75 -8.71 0.70 15.14
CA VAL A 75 -8.14 1.52 16.23
C VAL A 75 -7.66 2.88 15.70
N ALA A 76 -7.06 2.92 14.51
CA ALA A 76 -6.64 4.17 13.89
C ALA A 76 -7.84 5.08 13.59
N GLU A 77 -8.93 4.55 13.03
CA GLU A 77 -10.17 5.30 12.78
C GLU A 77 -10.77 5.88 14.06
N GLN A 78 -10.81 5.09 15.14
CA GLN A 78 -11.28 5.55 16.45
C GLN A 78 -10.44 6.71 16.97
N ARG A 79 -9.10 6.58 16.94
CA ARG A 79 -8.18 7.65 17.35
C ARG A 79 -8.29 8.89 16.48
N MET A 80 -8.52 8.72 15.18
CA MET A 80 -8.74 9.85 14.28
C MET A 80 -10.02 10.60 14.63
N LYS A 81 -11.12 9.90 14.91
CA LYS A 81 -12.38 10.53 15.35
C LYS A 81 -12.25 11.23 16.70
N GLU A 82 -11.47 10.70 17.62
CA GLU A 82 -11.18 11.35 18.92
C GLU A 82 -10.33 12.62 18.77
N LYS A 83 -9.29 12.57 17.91
CA LYS A 83 -8.35 13.69 17.70
C LYS A 83 -8.90 14.76 16.77
N PHE A 84 -9.74 14.36 15.82
CA PHE A 84 -10.39 15.19 14.82
C PHE A 84 -11.90 14.94 14.85
N PRO A 85 -12.59 15.44 15.89
CA PRO A 85 -14.04 15.32 15.96
C PRO A 85 -14.68 16.02 14.76
N GLU A 86 -15.73 15.41 14.23
CA GLU A 86 -16.49 16.02 13.13
C GLU A 86 -17.03 17.38 13.57
N LEU A 87 -16.76 18.41 12.75
CA LEU A 87 -17.30 19.74 13.02
C LEU A 87 -18.83 19.67 12.96
N PRO A 88 -19.54 20.28 13.92
CA PRO A 88 -21.00 20.30 13.90
C PRO A 88 -21.46 20.86 12.55
N SER A 89 -22.42 20.17 11.93
CA SER A 89 -22.98 20.46 10.59
C SER A 89 -23.51 21.89 10.40
N PHE A 90 -23.54 22.71 11.46
CA PHE A 90 -23.94 24.11 11.45
C PHE A 90 -23.02 25.02 10.61
N VAL A 91 -21.77 24.63 10.34
CA VAL A 91 -20.85 25.45 9.51
C VAL A 91 -20.91 25.14 8.01
N THR A 92 -21.66 24.12 7.56
CA THR A 92 -21.81 23.80 6.13
C THR A 92 -22.95 24.58 5.45
N SER A 93 -23.75 25.37 6.18
CA SER A 93 -24.83 26.16 5.56
C SER A 93 -24.36 27.48 4.91
N THR A 94 -23.10 27.91 5.05
CA THR A 94 -22.64 29.20 4.50
C THR A 94 -21.81 29.11 3.21
N GLN A 95 -21.57 27.91 2.65
CA GLN A 95 -20.84 27.76 1.38
C GLN A 95 -21.67 27.27 0.18
N LYS A 96 -22.99 27.02 0.34
CA LYS A 96 -23.85 26.59 -0.79
C LYS A 96 -24.73 27.70 -1.42
N THR A 97 -24.39 28.98 -1.26
CA THR A 97 -25.14 30.10 -1.89
C THR A 97 -24.28 31.17 -2.55
N ALA A 98 -22.98 30.95 -2.78
CA ALA A 98 -22.14 31.85 -3.57
C ALA A 98 -21.67 31.17 -4.86
N GLY A 99 -22.57 31.00 -5.84
CA GLY A 99 -22.18 30.43 -7.13
C GLY A 99 -23.29 30.28 -8.17
N THR A 100 -24.42 30.97 -8.05
CA THR A 100 -25.44 30.94 -9.11
C THR A 100 -26.10 32.29 -9.25
N GLU A 101 -25.39 33.26 -9.84
CA GLU A 101 -26.04 34.37 -10.55
C GLU A 101 -25.03 35.13 -11.45
N GLN A 102 -25.42 35.24 -12.73
CA GLN A 102 -25.04 36.25 -13.73
C GLN A 102 -23.74 36.08 -14.54
N LYS A 103 -23.89 35.49 -15.73
CA LYS A 103 -23.85 36.25 -17.00
C LYS A 103 -24.61 35.52 -18.11
#